data_AF-A0A1Z3M065-F1
#
_entry.id   AF-A0A1Z3M065-F1
#
_cell.length_a   1.000
_cell.length_b   1.000
_cell.length_c   1.000
_cell.angle_alpha   90.00
_cell.angle_beta   90.00
_cell.angle_gamma   90.00
#
_symmetry.space_group_name_H-M   'P 1'
#
loop_
_entity.id
_entity.type
_entity.pdbx_description
1 polymer ?
#
loop_
_entity_poly.entity_id
_entity_poly.type
_entity_poly.pdbx_seq_one_letter_code
_entity_poly.pdbx_strand_id
1 'polypeptide(L)'
;MTRSIPVQPSAAGRRRAAVLALALAGAAWGAAGAAAAQAWSPVWTASPAPDRKDGTPEAPVQFAGQTVRQDMRLGASVRALRLRVSNELGDAPLRVADIRLGREGETEMAPVLFDGRDEAVIPVGSVLISDPVALEAPAFSQVSVSLHFPEPTRPAVRRTVVRIGQGDATPGDAVALDYRQNVISAVYGERETAPTVVAAFGDSITEGATATLGAERDWPSVLARRFEATCPGRFVVLNQGISGNKLLDHGRSHSGLARLDRDLLALPQIDYVILLEGINDIRHGGDPAKPGRNAADMIQGYRQLIARLHDHGVKAVAGTLTPFKGSERYDAPSSEARRTLNAFIRDGGAFDGIVDFDAAVRDPADPEAFRAEAARPDMLHPNDEGYRLMAEAVDLSLFGCDAQ
;
A
#
# COMPACT_ATOMS: atom_id res chain seq x y z
N MET A 1 -46.09 71.83 12.80
CA MET A 1 -46.40 70.40 13.05
C MET A 1 -47.36 70.00 11.95
N THR A 2 -47.12 69.11 10.99
CA THR A 2 -46.26 67.92 10.83
C THR A 2 -46.19 67.67 9.30
N ARG A 3 -45.07 68.02 8.63
CA ARG A 3 -44.18 67.15 7.81
C ARG A 3 -44.69 65.72 7.56
N SER A 4 -44.59 65.08 6.39
CA SER A 4 -43.83 65.31 5.13
C SER A 4 -44.34 64.29 4.09
N ILE A 5 -44.78 64.70 2.88
CA ILE A 5 -44.07 64.79 1.57
C ILE A 5 -44.00 63.46 0.79
N PRO A 6 -44.26 63.47 -0.54
CA PRO A 6 -44.91 62.38 -1.28
C PRO A 6 -44.01 61.64 -2.28
N VAL A 7 -44.58 60.54 -2.80
CA VAL A 7 -44.04 59.64 -3.83
C VAL A 7 -44.07 60.30 -5.22
N GLN A 8 -43.03 60.03 -6.02
CA GLN A 8 -42.92 60.36 -7.46
C GLN A 8 -42.32 59.18 -8.25
N PRO A 9 -42.47 59.15 -9.59
CA PRO A 9 -42.96 57.98 -10.32
C PRO A 9 -41.90 57.24 -11.18
N SER A 10 -42.37 56.14 -11.80
CA SER A 10 -41.69 55.25 -12.74
C SER A 10 -41.24 55.94 -14.04
N ALA A 11 -40.08 55.54 -14.57
CA ALA A 11 -39.69 55.78 -15.96
C ALA A 11 -39.02 54.56 -16.58
N ALA A 12 -39.47 54.21 -17.78
CA ALA A 12 -38.94 53.17 -18.65
C ALA A 12 -37.59 53.57 -19.29
N GLY A 13 -36.66 52.61 -19.39
CA GLY A 13 -35.33 52.79 -20.00
C GLY A 13 -35.14 51.97 -21.28
N ARG A 14 -34.74 52.66 -22.35
CA ARG A 14 -34.54 52.18 -23.73
C ARG A 14 -33.24 51.38 -23.91
N ARG A 15 -33.28 50.39 -24.81
CA ARG A 15 -32.14 49.61 -25.32
C ARG A 15 -31.16 50.48 -26.12
N ARG A 16 -29.86 50.33 -25.88
CA ARG A 16 -28.77 50.74 -26.79
C ARG A 16 -27.77 49.59 -26.93
N ALA A 17 -27.51 49.19 -28.17
CA ALA A 17 -26.45 48.28 -28.55
C ALA A 17 -25.10 49.02 -28.53
N ALA A 18 -24.05 48.37 -28.01
CA ALA A 18 -22.67 48.81 -28.15
C ALA A 18 -21.84 47.62 -28.65
N VAL A 19 -21.16 47.86 -29.77
CA VAL A 19 -20.23 46.97 -30.48
C VAL A 19 -18.97 46.81 -29.65
N LEU A 20 -18.58 45.56 -29.34
CA LEU A 20 -17.35 45.24 -28.64
C LEU A 20 -16.25 44.94 -29.66
N ALA A 21 -15.26 45.84 -29.77
CA ALA A 21 -14.00 45.58 -30.44
C ALA A 21 -13.02 44.98 -29.42
N LEU A 22 -12.71 43.68 -29.54
CA LEU A 22 -11.63 43.04 -28.77
C LEU A 22 -10.36 43.03 -29.64
N ALA A 23 -9.42 43.89 -29.29
CA ALA A 23 -8.08 43.91 -29.88
C ALA A 23 -7.25 42.76 -29.32
N LEU A 24 -6.61 42.02 -30.23
CA LEU A 24 -5.61 40.99 -29.97
C LEU A 24 -4.40 41.56 -29.20
N ALA A 25 -4.20 41.10 -27.97
CA ALA A 25 -2.90 41.15 -27.30
C ALA A 25 -2.21 39.80 -27.54
N GLY A 26 -1.22 39.82 -28.42
CA GLY A 26 -0.45 38.66 -28.87
C GLY A 26 0.35 38.01 -27.75
N ALA A 27 0.47 36.69 -27.88
CA ALA A 27 1.15 35.79 -26.98
C ALA A 27 2.62 36.14 -26.78
N ALA A 28 2.99 36.35 -25.52
CA ALA A 28 4.34 36.09 -25.02
C ALA A 28 4.22 35.04 -23.90
N TRP A 29 3.74 33.85 -24.27
CA TRP A 29 4.00 32.66 -23.46
C TRP A 29 5.40 32.22 -23.85
N GLY A 30 6.39 32.73 -23.12
CA GLY A 30 7.72 32.16 -23.14
C GLY A 30 7.59 30.66 -22.92
N ALA A 31 8.21 29.89 -23.80
CA ALA A 31 8.46 28.48 -23.56
C ALA A 31 9.35 28.39 -22.31
N ALA A 32 8.72 28.38 -21.14
CA ALA A 32 9.28 27.66 -20.01
C ALA A 32 9.41 26.23 -20.55
N GLY A 33 10.64 25.83 -20.88
CA GLY A 33 10.92 24.43 -21.16
C GLY A 33 10.25 23.64 -20.05
N ALA A 34 9.39 22.69 -20.42
CA ALA A 34 8.81 21.79 -19.46
C ALA A 34 10.00 21.13 -18.75
N ALA A 35 10.38 21.66 -17.59
CA ALA A 35 11.17 20.93 -16.63
C ALA A 35 10.40 19.62 -16.49
N ALA A 36 11.01 18.51 -16.90
CA ALA A 36 10.39 17.20 -16.79
C ALA A 36 9.79 17.14 -15.39
N ALA A 37 8.47 17.04 -15.31
CA ALA A 37 7.77 17.16 -14.03
C ALA A 37 8.42 16.16 -13.07
N GLN A 38 9.02 16.67 -11.98
CA GLN A 38 9.66 15.83 -10.98
C GLN A 38 8.69 14.72 -10.58
N ALA A 39 9.06 13.48 -10.84
CA ALA A 39 8.18 12.34 -10.61
C ALA A 39 8.31 11.93 -9.13
N TRP A 40 7.35 12.33 -8.31
CA TRP A 40 7.18 11.78 -6.96
C TRP A 40 6.49 10.43 -7.07
N SER A 41 7.27 9.36 -6.96
CA SER A 41 6.77 7.99 -7.09
C SER A 41 6.75 7.32 -5.72
N PRO A 42 5.79 6.44 -5.42
CA PRO A 42 5.86 5.62 -4.21
C PRO A 42 7.09 4.71 -4.34
N VAL A 43 7.93 4.68 -3.30
CA VAL A 43 9.14 3.83 -3.24
C VAL A 43 9.11 2.86 -2.06
N TRP A 44 8.13 3.01 -1.17
CA TRP A 44 7.82 2.07 -0.09
C TRP A 44 6.38 2.30 0.36
N THR A 45 5.67 1.24 0.77
CA THR A 45 4.31 1.34 1.29
C THR A 45 4.01 0.34 2.40
N ALA A 46 3.03 0.69 3.22
CA ALA A 46 2.33 -0.24 4.10
C ALA A 46 0.85 0.18 4.19
N SER A 47 -0.06 -0.75 3.95
CA SER A 47 -1.50 -0.43 3.90
C SER A 47 -2.05 -0.03 5.28
N PRO A 48 -2.92 0.99 5.36
CA PRO A 48 -3.75 1.25 6.53
C PRO A 48 -4.55 0.01 6.96
N ALA A 49 -4.46 -0.34 8.24
CA ALA A 49 -5.20 -1.44 8.85
C ALA A 49 -5.78 -0.97 10.21
N PRO A 50 -7.02 -1.36 10.55
CA PRO A 50 -7.65 -0.92 11.80
C PRO A 50 -6.85 -1.42 13.02
N ASP A 51 -7.06 -0.77 14.16
CA ASP A 51 -6.52 -1.25 15.45
C ASP A 51 -6.89 -2.72 15.66
N ARG A 52 -5.87 -3.54 15.89
CA ARG A 52 -6.03 -4.98 16.10
C ARG A 52 -6.67 -5.33 17.44
N LYS A 53 -6.66 -4.40 18.41
CA LYS A 53 -7.20 -4.60 19.77
C LYS A 53 -6.60 -5.81 20.47
N ASP A 54 -5.30 -6.05 20.25
CA ASP A 54 -4.57 -7.19 20.85
C ASP A 54 -4.33 -7.01 22.37
N GLY A 55 -4.58 -5.82 22.93
CA GLY A 55 -4.54 -5.54 24.36
C GLY A 55 -5.92 -5.64 25.03
N THR A 56 -5.99 -5.42 26.34
CA THR A 56 -7.27 -5.30 27.04
C THR A 56 -7.75 -3.84 27.02
N PRO A 57 -9.04 -3.56 27.32
CA PRO A 57 -9.51 -2.19 27.48
C PRO A 57 -8.70 -1.36 28.49
N GLU A 58 -8.17 -2.01 29.54
CA GLU A 58 -7.37 -1.38 30.61
C GLU A 58 -5.88 -1.25 30.24
N ALA A 59 -5.39 -2.09 29.33
CA ALA A 59 -4.01 -2.12 28.86
C ALA A 59 -3.96 -2.26 27.32
N PRO A 60 -4.40 -1.24 26.57
CA PRO A 60 -4.37 -1.28 25.12
C PRO A 60 -2.93 -1.26 24.61
N VAL A 61 -2.68 -1.92 23.49
CA VAL A 61 -1.41 -1.80 22.77
C VAL A 61 -1.41 -0.46 22.04
N GLN A 62 -0.60 0.48 22.52
CA GLN A 62 -0.52 1.85 22.01
C GLN A 62 0.89 2.42 22.24
N PHE A 63 1.23 3.50 21.54
CA PHE A 63 2.39 4.33 21.89
C PHE A 63 1.96 5.43 22.84
N ALA A 64 2.78 5.77 23.84
CA ALA A 64 2.48 6.85 24.77
C ALA A 64 3.79 7.40 25.38
N GLY A 65 4.21 8.61 24.95
CA GLY A 65 5.47 9.21 25.38
C GLY A 65 6.70 8.44 24.88
N GLN A 66 6.61 7.92 23.66
CA GLN A 66 7.63 7.05 23.06
C GLN A 66 8.05 7.55 21.70
N THR A 67 9.32 7.31 21.34
CA THR A 67 9.83 7.49 19.98
C THR A 67 9.95 6.15 19.29
N VAL A 68 9.36 6.03 18.12
CA VAL A 68 9.35 4.80 17.32
C VAL A 68 10.19 5.02 16.08
N ARG A 69 11.21 4.18 15.89
CA ARG A 69 12.02 4.13 14.69
C ARG A 69 11.58 2.98 13.81
N GLN A 70 11.30 3.29 12.55
CA GLN A 70 11.00 2.32 11.51
C GLN A 70 12.07 2.39 10.43
N ASP A 71 12.70 1.24 10.18
CA ASP A 71 13.67 1.08 9.10
C ASP A 71 12.92 0.56 7.87
N MET A 72 13.13 1.18 6.71
CA MET A 72 12.40 0.93 5.47
C MET A 72 13.38 0.83 4.32
N ARG A 73 13.30 -0.26 3.55
CA ARG A 73 14.08 -0.41 2.33
C ARG A 73 13.38 0.24 1.15
N LEU A 74 14.06 1.17 0.49
CA LEU A 74 13.53 1.86 -0.68
C LEU A 74 13.51 0.94 -1.91
N GLY A 75 12.44 1.00 -2.69
CA GLY A 75 12.29 0.22 -3.93
C GLY A 75 12.99 0.83 -5.16
N ALA A 76 13.45 2.08 -5.08
CA ALA A 76 14.17 2.74 -6.16
C ALA A 76 15.16 3.79 -5.63
N SER A 77 16.06 4.23 -6.51
CA SER A 77 16.92 5.39 -6.25
C SER A 77 16.11 6.69 -6.19
N VAL A 78 16.53 7.58 -5.30
CA VAL A 78 15.83 8.84 -4.97
C VAL A 78 16.82 9.98 -4.73
N ARG A 79 16.34 11.22 -4.89
CA ARG A 79 17.07 12.46 -4.53
C ARG A 79 16.52 13.18 -3.29
N ALA A 80 15.24 13.00 -3.07
CA ALA A 80 14.52 13.52 -1.92
C ALA A 80 13.38 12.57 -1.57
N LEU A 81 12.95 12.63 -0.32
CA LEU A 81 11.86 11.82 0.20
C LEU A 81 10.74 12.71 0.75
N ARG A 82 9.50 12.21 0.65
CA ARG A 82 8.33 12.68 1.39
C ARG A 82 7.69 11.51 2.12
N LEU A 83 7.17 11.76 3.31
CA LEU A 83 6.45 10.77 4.10
C LEU A 83 4.95 10.98 3.98
N ARG A 84 4.18 9.91 3.77
CA ARG A 84 2.72 9.88 3.92
C ARG A 84 2.37 9.31 5.28
N VAL A 85 2.02 10.18 6.21
CA VAL A 85 1.57 9.81 7.57
C VAL A 85 0.06 9.65 7.56
N SER A 86 -0.45 8.46 7.87
CA SER A 86 -1.86 8.12 7.78
C SER A 86 -2.52 8.05 9.16
N ASN A 87 -3.69 8.71 9.25
CA ASN A 87 -4.68 8.50 10.30
C ASN A 87 -6.04 8.12 9.68
N GLU A 88 -6.04 7.52 8.47
CA GLU A 88 -7.25 7.21 7.71
C GLU A 88 -8.17 6.22 8.41
N LEU A 89 -7.61 5.36 9.25
CA LEU A 89 -8.33 4.35 10.04
C LEU A 89 -8.16 4.53 11.55
N GLY A 90 -7.60 5.67 12.00
CA GLY A 90 -7.52 5.95 13.43
C GLY A 90 -8.86 6.36 14.03
N ASP A 91 -8.92 6.38 15.35
CA ASP A 91 -10.12 6.70 16.14
C ASP A 91 -10.01 8.00 16.94
N ALA A 92 -8.83 8.63 16.93
CA ALA A 92 -8.56 9.93 17.53
C ALA A 92 -7.58 10.75 16.65
N PRO A 93 -7.51 12.08 16.81
CA PRO A 93 -6.47 12.89 16.17
C PRO A 93 -5.07 12.35 16.49
N LEU A 94 -4.26 12.12 15.47
CA LEU A 94 -2.91 11.60 15.60
C LEU A 94 -1.94 12.76 15.75
N ARG A 95 -1.29 12.88 16.91
CA ARG A 95 -0.23 13.86 17.15
C ARG A 95 1.14 13.19 17.06
N VAL A 96 2.00 13.73 16.19
CA VAL A 96 3.40 13.29 16.01
C VAL A 96 4.32 14.50 16.05
N ALA A 97 5.47 14.34 16.68
CA ALA A 97 6.49 15.37 16.84
C ALA A 97 7.90 14.80 16.55
N ASP A 98 8.89 15.67 16.45
CA ASP A 98 10.33 15.33 16.35
C ASP A 98 10.63 14.27 15.28
N ILE A 99 10.01 14.42 14.11
CA ILE A 99 10.13 13.43 13.05
C ILE A 99 11.48 13.60 12.38
N ARG A 100 12.27 12.53 12.33
CA ARG A 100 13.58 12.51 11.69
C ARG A 100 13.68 11.43 10.64
N LEU A 101 14.47 11.72 9.60
CA LEU A 101 14.77 10.81 8.49
C LEU A 101 16.29 10.77 8.29
N GLY A 102 16.86 9.59 8.15
CA GLY A 102 18.27 9.40 7.80
C GLY A 102 18.50 8.08 7.10
N ARG A 103 19.69 7.88 6.54
CA ARG A 103 20.11 6.60 5.99
C ARG A 103 20.54 5.66 7.11
N GLU A 104 20.46 4.36 6.84
CA GLU A 104 21.00 3.36 7.77
C GLU A 104 22.48 3.66 8.10
N GLY A 105 22.82 3.62 9.39
CA GLY A 105 24.17 3.91 9.90
C GLY A 105 24.51 5.39 10.08
N GLU A 106 23.63 6.33 9.69
CA GLU A 106 23.84 7.76 9.96
C GLU A 106 23.44 8.12 11.38
N THR A 107 24.31 8.85 12.07
CA THR A 107 24.03 9.37 13.43
C THR A 107 23.24 10.67 13.41
N GLU A 108 23.35 11.45 12.32
CA GLU A 108 22.61 12.70 12.14
C GLU A 108 21.45 12.48 11.18
N MET A 109 20.22 12.58 11.69
CA MET A 109 19.00 12.46 10.90
C MET A 109 18.39 13.85 10.65
N ALA A 110 18.01 14.11 9.41
CA ALA A 110 17.37 15.34 8.98
C ALA A 110 15.95 15.48 9.56
N PRO A 111 15.50 16.69 9.91
CA PRO A 111 14.12 16.91 10.33
C PRO A 111 13.16 16.70 9.16
N VAL A 112 12.00 16.10 9.45
CA VAL A 112 10.86 16.00 8.53
C VAL A 112 9.80 16.97 9.01
N LEU A 113 9.38 17.88 8.13
CA LEU A 113 8.46 18.97 8.46
C LEU A 113 7.12 18.83 7.71
N PHE A 114 6.11 19.54 8.20
CA PHE A 114 4.79 19.67 7.59
C PHE A 114 4.43 21.15 7.47
N ASP A 115 4.60 21.71 6.26
CA ASP A 115 4.45 23.15 6.03
C ASP A 115 5.37 23.96 6.95
N GLY A 116 6.63 23.53 7.05
CA GLY A 116 7.67 24.12 7.89
C GLY A 116 7.58 23.82 9.39
N ARG A 117 6.59 23.03 9.84
CA ARG A 117 6.39 22.67 11.26
C ARG A 117 6.97 21.31 11.58
N ASP A 118 7.61 21.18 12.73
CA ASP A 118 8.20 19.95 13.28
C ASP A 118 7.22 19.08 14.08
N GLU A 119 5.98 19.54 14.19
CA GLU A 119 4.86 18.83 14.79
C GLU A 119 3.67 18.81 13.81
N ALA A 120 2.95 17.68 13.80
CA ALA A 120 1.72 17.54 13.04
C ALA A 120 0.60 16.89 13.86
N VAL A 121 -0.61 17.41 13.70
CA VAL A 121 -1.86 16.79 14.16
C VAL A 121 -2.66 16.37 12.94
N ILE A 122 -2.78 15.06 12.71
CA ILE A 122 -3.49 14.47 11.58
C ILE A 122 -4.92 14.13 12.03
N PRO A 123 -5.97 14.74 11.46
CA PRO A 123 -7.36 14.41 11.79
C PRO A 123 -7.69 12.94 11.49
N VAL A 124 -8.69 12.41 12.19
CA VAL A 124 -9.26 11.09 11.88
C VAL A 124 -9.73 11.05 10.43
N GLY A 125 -9.46 9.95 9.73
CA GLY A 125 -9.87 9.77 8.33
C GLY A 125 -9.00 10.51 7.32
N SER A 126 -7.88 11.10 7.76
CA SER A 126 -7.02 11.95 6.91
C SER A 126 -5.58 11.46 6.84
N VAL A 127 -4.83 12.05 5.91
CA VAL A 127 -3.38 11.85 5.76
C VAL A 127 -2.69 13.20 5.67
N LEU A 128 -1.43 13.24 6.07
CA LEU A 128 -0.53 14.34 5.74
C LEU A 128 0.67 13.84 4.95
N ILE A 129 1.11 14.67 4.00
CA ILE A 129 2.34 14.47 3.25
C ILE A 129 3.35 15.49 3.76
N SER A 130 4.56 15.04 4.09
CA SER A 130 5.62 15.93 4.57
C SER A 130 6.14 16.86 3.48
N ASP A 131 6.86 17.88 3.90
CA ASP A 131 7.74 18.64 3.03
C ASP A 131 8.84 17.70 2.47
N PRO A 132 9.44 18.03 1.30
CA PRO A 132 10.59 17.29 0.78
C PRO A 132 11.77 17.32 1.74
N VAL A 133 12.38 16.17 2.00
CA VAL A 133 13.66 16.05 2.70
C VAL A 133 14.71 15.61 1.71
N ALA A 134 15.71 16.46 1.47
CA ALA A 134 16.83 16.14 0.59
C ALA A 134 17.63 14.96 1.18
N LEU A 135 17.63 13.84 0.47
CA LEU A 135 18.31 12.61 0.87
C LEU A 135 18.51 11.79 -0.40
N GLU A 136 19.75 11.72 -0.85
CA GLU A 136 20.13 10.86 -1.97
C GLU A 136 20.40 9.45 -1.49
N ALA A 137 19.71 8.48 -2.09
CA ALA A 137 19.91 7.08 -1.77
C ALA A 137 19.69 6.19 -3.01
N PRO A 138 20.53 5.15 -3.21
CA PRO A 138 20.34 4.20 -4.30
C PRO A 138 19.14 3.27 -4.05
N ALA A 139 18.71 2.55 -5.10
CA ALA A 139 17.69 1.52 -4.93
C ALA A 139 18.13 0.49 -3.88
N PHE A 140 17.18 -0.01 -3.09
CA PHE A 140 17.39 -0.99 -2.01
C PHE A 140 18.23 -0.53 -0.83
N SER A 141 18.59 0.75 -0.73
CA SER A 141 19.12 1.30 0.52
C SER A 141 18.05 1.31 1.61
N GLN A 142 18.46 1.15 2.87
CA GLN A 142 17.59 1.38 4.01
C GLN A 142 17.63 2.84 4.45
N VAL A 143 16.45 3.36 4.77
CA VAL A 143 16.27 4.63 5.48
C VAL A 143 15.57 4.36 6.81
N SER A 144 15.92 5.14 7.82
CA SER A 144 15.26 5.12 9.12
C SER A 144 14.39 6.36 9.25
N VAL A 145 13.16 6.17 9.73
CA VAL A 145 12.29 7.27 10.16
C VAL A 145 12.00 7.09 11.64
N SER A 146 12.26 8.12 12.44
CA SER A 146 11.84 8.18 13.84
C SER A 146 10.71 9.18 14.01
N LEU A 147 9.68 8.82 14.78
CA LEU A 147 8.59 9.73 15.16
C LEU A 147 8.39 9.67 16.67
N HIS A 148 8.28 10.83 17.32
CA HIS A 148 7.86 10.91 18.71
C HIS A 148 6.33 10.98 18.82
N PHE A 149 5.77 10.17 19.71
CA PHE A 149 4.35 10.11 20.04
C PHE A 149 4.16 10.68 21.46
N PRO A 150 3.93 12.01 21.60
CA PRO A 150 3.84 12.65 22.91
C PRO A 150 2.59 12.23 23.70
N GLU A 151 1.57 11.72 22.99
CA GLU A 151 0.27 11.35 23.54
C GLU A 151 -0.08 9.88 23.23
N PRO A 152 -0.92 9.24 24.07
CA PRO A 152 -1.45 7.91 23.78
C PRO A 152 -2.06 7.82 22.38
N THR A 153 -1.52 6.93 21.54
CA THR A 153 -1.88 6.80 20.14
C THR A 153 -1.97 5.33 19.75
N ARG A 154 -3.02 4.98 19.01
CA ARG A 154 -3.19 3.65 18.38
C ARG A 154 -2.99 3.79 16.87
N PRO A 155 -1.79 3.47 16.36
CA PRO A 155 -1.51 3.61 14.95
C PRO A 155 -2.36 2.66 14.09
N ALA A 156 -2.76 3.12 12.92
CA ALA A 156 -3.69 2.41 12.04
C ALA A 156 -3.10 2.06 10.66
N VAL A 157 -1.80 1.79 10.61
CA VAL A 157 -1.12 1.09 9.49
C VAL A 157 -0.84 -0.35 9.89
N ARG A 158 -0.81 -1.28 8.92
CA ARG A 158 -0.45 -2.70 9.16
C ARG A 158 0.84 -2.80 9.97
N ARG A 159 1.01 -3.94 10.63
CA ARG A 159 2.20 -4.16 11.46
C ARG A 159 3.46 -4.17 10.61
N THR A 160 4.48 -3.53 11.12
CA THR A 160 5.84 -3.53 10.56
C THR A 160 6.84 -3.72 11.68
N VAL A 161 8.08 -4.02 11.31
CA VAL A 161 9.20 -4.09 12.24
C VAL A 161 9.56 -2.67 12.67
N VAL A 162 9.69 -2.45 13.98
CA VAL A 162 10.04 -1.16 14.58
C VAL A 162 10.99 -1.34 15.76
N ARG A 163 11.64 -0.25 16.19
CA ARG A 163 12.30 -0.12 17.49
C ARG A 163 11.60 0.97 18.29
N ILE A 164 11.43 0.76 19.59
CA ILE A 164 10.66 1.65 20.46
C ILE A 164 11.56 2.13 21.60
N GLY A 165 11.76 3.44 21.68
CA GLY A 165 12.44 4.13 22.77
C GLY A 165 11.44 4.85 23.68
N GLN A 166 11.80 5.04 24.95
CA GLN A 166 11.05 5.90 25.87
C GLN A 166 11.49 7.35 25.70
N GLY A 167 10.56 8.30 25.85
CA GLY A 167 10.84 9.72 25.64
C GLY A 167 10.95 10.08 24.16
N ASP A 168 11.67 11.17 23.88
CA ASP A 168 11.85 11.79 22.57
C ASP A 168 13.09 11.27 21.82
N ALA A 169 14.04 10.65 22.51
CA ALA A 169 15.27 10.14 21.91
C ALA A 169 15.02 9.03 20.87
N THR A 170 15.69 9.14 19.72
CA THR A 170 15.65 8.09 18.68
C THR A 170 16.29 6.80 19.20
N PRO A 171 15.59 5.66 19.16
CA PRO A 171 16.15 4.39 19.61
C PRO A 171 17.29 3.96 18.68
N GLY A 172 18.42 3.56 19.26
CA GLY A 172 19.58 3.02 18.54
C GLY A 172 19.44 1.54 18.18
N ASP A 173 20.42 1.01 17.45
CA ASP A 173 20.35 -0.36 16.87
C ASP A 173 20.34 -1.49 17.89
N ALA A 174 20.86 -1.22 19.10
CA ALA A 174 20.86 -2.16 20.22
C ALA A 174 19.46 -2.41 20.81
N VAL A 175 18.47 -1.56 20.49
CA VAL A 175 17.08 -1.78 20.92
C VAL A 175 16.50 -2.95 20.13
N ALA A 176 15.87 -3.88 20.85
CA ALA A 176 15.25 -5.05 20.26
C ALA A 176 14.14 -4.66 19.26
N LEU A 177 14.05 -5.43 18.19
CA LEU A 177 12.97 -5.29 17.22
C LEU A 177 11.64 -5.72 17.86
N ASP A 178 10.58 -4.99 17.51
CA ASP A 178 9.20 -5.33 17.83
C ASP A 178 8.36 -5.31 16.54
N TYR A 179 7.18 -5.95 16.58
CA TYR A 179 6.23 -5.97 15.47
C TYR A 179 4.93 -5.26 15.90
N ARG A 180 4.77 -4.01 15.46
CA ARG A 180 3.70 -3.10 15.90
C ARG A 180 3.09 -2.37 14.72
N GLN A 181 1.84 -1.92 14.90
CA GLN A 181 1.22 -1.00 13.94
C GLN A 181 1.97 0.33 14.01
N ASN A 182 2.06 1.03 12.89
CA ASN A 182 2.69 2.34 12.81
C ASN A 182 1.81 3.34 12.04
N VAL A 183 2.35 4.50 11.67
CA VAL A 183 1.62 5.59 11.01
C VAL A 183 2.13 5.92 9.60
N ILE A 184 3.34 5.49 9.22
CA ILE A 184 3.86 5.70 7.86
C ILE A 184 3.19 4.70 6.91
N SER A 185 2.46 5.22 5.93
CA SER A 185 1.71 4.42 4.96
C SER A 185 2.36 4.40 3.57
N ALA A 186 3.14 5.44 3.24
CA ALA A 186 3.96 5.48 2.05
C ALA A 186 5.19 6.38 2.25
N VAL A 187 6.24 6.08 1.51
CA VAL A 187 7.36 6.98 1.26
C VAL A 187 7.35 7.29 -0.24
N TYR A 188 7.35 8.57 -0.58
CA TYR A 188 7.48 9.03 -1.96
C TYR A 188 8.91 9.48 -2.21
N GLY A 189 9.48 9.04 -3.33
CA GLY A 189 10.82 9.43 -3.76
C GLY A 189 10.76 10.36 -4.96
N GLU A 190 11.54 11.43 -4.94
CA GLU A 190 11.80 12.26 -6.12
C GLU A 190 12.77 11.53 -7.05
N ARG A 191 12.37 11.36 -8.31
CA ARG A 191 13.14 10.66 -9.34
C ARG A 191 13.25 11.48 -10.63
N GLU A 192 14.31 11.20 -11.39
CA GLU A 192 14.49 11.77 -12.74
C GLU A 192 13.46 11.26 -13.74
N THR A 193 13.17 9.97 -13.64
CA THR A 193 12.25 9.27 -14.53
C THR A 193 11.20 8.58 -13.69
N ALA A 194 9.96 8.62 -14.18
CA ALA A 194 8.87 7.88 -13.58
C ALA A 194 9.10 6.38 -13.79
N PRO A 195 9.08 5.54 -12.74
CA PRO A 195 9.17 4.09 -12.87
C PRO A 195 7.81 3.53 -13.32
N THR A 196 7.82 2.27 -13.78
CA THR A 196 6.61 1.44 -13.77
C THR A 196 6.40 0.91 -12.34
N VAL A 197 5.23 1.13 -11.76
CA VAL A 197 4.90 0.70 -10.41
C VAL A 197 4.02 -0.54 -10.42
N VAL A 198 4.49 -1.59 -9.76
CA VAL A 198 3.80 -2.87 -9.59
C VAL A 198 3.42 -3.03 -8.12
N ALA A 199 2.12 -3.05 -7.81
CA ALA A 199 1.65 -3.25 -6.45
C ALA A 199 1.21 -4.70 -6.21
N ALA A 200 1.83 -5.35 -5.23
CA ALA A 200 1.38 -6.63 -4.71
C ALA A 200 0.24 -6.41 -3.72
N PHE A 201 -0.96 -6.86 -4.05
CA PHE A 201 -2.18 -6.62 -3.26
C PHE A 201 -2.76 -7.95 -2.77
N GLY A 202 -3.05 -8.03 -1.46
CA GLY A 202 -3.68 -9.23 -0.91
C GLY A 202 -3.54 -9.41 0.59
N ASP A 203 -3.40 -10.66 1.01
CA ASP A 203 -3.49 -11.06 2.42
C ASP A 203 -2.14 -11.31 3.12
N SER A 204 -2.08 -12.21 4.10
CA SER A 204 -0.87 -12.56 4.87
C SER A 204 0.25 -13.14 4.01
N ILE A 205 -0.10 -13.84 2.93
CA ILE A 205 0.89 -14.38 1.99
C ILE A 205 1.55 -13.24 1.22
N THR A 206 0.78 -12.23 0.83
CA THR A 206 1.32 -11.00 0.21
C THR A 206 2.06 -10.12 1.19
N GLU A 207 1.57 -10.01 2.44
CA GLU A 207 2.25 -9.27 3.51
C GLU A 207 3.65 -9.82 3.77
N GLY A 208 3.85 -11.12 3.56
CA GLY A 208 5.08 -11.81 3.95
C GLY A 208 5.11 -12.17 5.43
N ALA A 209 3.94 -12.50 6.02
CA ALA A 209 3.73 -12.65 7.46
C ALA A 209 4.70 -13.62 8.17
N THR A 210 5.32 -14.51 7.40
CA THR A 210 6.21 -15.60 7.84
C THR A 210 7.59 -15.53 7.23
N ALA A 211 7.89 -14.48 6.44
CA ALA A 211 9.24 -14.22 5.99
C ALA A 211 10.12 -13.92 7.21
N THR A 212 11.41 -14.25 7.13
CA THR A 212 12.36 -13.89 8.18
C THR A 212 12.30 -12.37 8.41
N LEU A 213 11.98 -11.98 9.65
CA LEU A 213 11.75 -10.58 10.02
C LEU A 213 12.95 -9.70 9.67
N GLY A 214 12.69 -8.60 8.95
CA GLY A 214 13.72 -7.64 8.52
C GLY A 214 14.64 -8.13 7.40
N ALA A 215 14.54 -9.39 6.96
CA ALA A 215 15.39 -9.94 5.90
C ALA A 215 14.84 -9.63 4.49
N GLU A 216 13.62 -9.09 4.40
CA GLU A 216 12.98 -8.70 3.14
C GLU A 216 12.93 -9.85 2.11
N ARG A 217 12.49 -11.02 2.61
CA ARG A 217 12.38 -12.28 1.88
C ARG A 217 10.95 -12.64 1.49
N ASP A 218 10.00 -11.73 1.69
CA ASP A 218 8.66 -11.81 1.13
C ASP A 218 8.71 -11.77 -0.41
N TRP A 219 7.73 -12.38 -1.08
CA TRP A 219 7.75 -12.49 -2.54
C TRP A 219 7.74 -11.13 -3.27
N PRO A 220 7.06 -10.07 -2.80
CA PRO A 220 7.16 -8.74 -3.42
C PRO A 220 8.58 -8.17 -3.34
N SER A 221 9.23 -8.30 -2.17
CA SER A 221 10.62 -7.90 -1.98
C SER A 221 11.63 -8.66 -2.84
N VAL A 222 11.43 -9.97 -3.04
CA VAL A 222 12.27 -10.78 -3.93
C VAL A 222 12.02 -10.38 -5.39
N LEU A 223 10.76 -10.16 -5.78
CA LEU A 223 10.38 -9.69 -7.12
C LEU A 223 11.02 -8.34 -7.44
N ALA A 224 11.03 -7.41 -6.49
CA ALA A 224 11.67 -6.09 -6.66
C ALA A 224 13.15 -6.23 -7.06
N ARG A 225 13.90 -7.13 -6.39
CA ARG A 225 15.30 -7.39 -6.72
C ARG A 225 15.48 -8.03 -8.10
N ARG A 226 14.54 -8.90 -8.53
CA ARG A 226 14.56 -9.49 -9.87
C ARG A 226 14.36 -8.42 -10.95
N PHE A 227 13.43 -7.49 -10.74
CA PHE A 227 13.24 -6.36 -11.65
C PHE A 227 14.49 -5.47 -11.72
N GLU A 228 15.09 -5.12 -10.58
CA GLU A 228 16.31 -4.30 -10.61
C GLU A 228 17.48 -5.01 -11.29
N ALA A 229 17.66 -6.31 -11.06
CA ALA A 229 18.72 -7.08 -11.68
C ALA A 229 18.57 -7.18 -13.21
N THR A 230 17.32 -7.17 -13.72
CA THR A 230 17.02 -7.37 -15.15
C THR A 230 16.84 -6.03 -15.89
N CYS A 231 16.20 -5.07 -15.23
CA CYS A 231 15.76 -3.77 -15.75
C CYS A 231 16.05 -2.65 -14.74
N PRO A 232 17.32 -2.36 -14.46
CA PRO A 232 17.73 -1.47 -13.36
C PRO A 232 17.08 -0.10 -13.45
N GLY A 233 16.53 0.37 -12.32
CA GLY A 233 15.90 1.68 -12.18
C GLY A 233 14.55 1.86 -12.89
N ARG A 234 14.02 0.84 -13.57
CA ARG A 234 12.77 0.96 -14.35
C ARG A 234 11.49 0.64 -13.56
N PHE A 235 11.59 -0.12 -12.46
CA PHE A 235 10.42 -0.63 -11.74
C PHE A 235 10.49 -0.32 -10.26
N VAL A 236 9.32 -0.17 -9.64
CA VAL A 236 9.14 -0.24 -8.19
C VAL A 236 8.10 -1.30 -7.89
N VAL A 237 8.37 -2.15 -6.89
CA VAL A 237 7.38 -3.10 -6.36
C VAL A 237 6.93 -2.63 -4.98
N LEU A 238 5.61 -2.48 -4.81
CA LEU A 238 4.98 -2.07 -3.55
C LEU A 238 4.29 -3.27 -2.88
N ASN A 239 4.38 -3.36 -1.56
CA ASN A 239 3.68 -4.39 -0.79
C ASN A 239 2.46 -3.76 -0.09
N GLN A 240 1.26 -4.15 -0.55
CA GLN A 240 -0.04 -3.77 0.00
C GLN A 240 -0.77 -4.99 0.60
N GLY A 241 -0.01 -5.97 1.09
CA GLY A 241 -0.53 -7.14 1.78
C GLY A 241 -0.93 -6.83 3.23
N ILE A 242 -2.07 -7.37 3.68
CA ILE A 242 -2.50 -7.29 5.08
C ILE A 242 -2.87 -8.68 5.61
N SER A 243 -2.24 -9.10 6.69
CA SER A 243 -2.44 -10.40 7.32
C SER A 243 -3.89 -10.64 7.75
N GLY A 244 -4.52 -11.66 7.16
CA GLY A 244 -5.92 -12.01 7.41
C GLY A 244 -6.93 -11.14 6.66
N ASN A 245 -6.49 -10.41 5.64
CA ASN A 245 -7.39 -9.74 4.71
C ASN A 245 -8.13 -10.75 3.82
N LYS A 246 -9.22 -10.25 3.25
CA LYS A 246 -10.23 -10.98 2.50
C LYS A 246 -10.68 -10.07 1.38
N LEU A 247 -11.03 -10.63 0.23
CA LEU A 247 -11.46 -9.84 -0.92
C LEU A 247 -12.83 -9.21 -0.68
N LEU A 248 -13.80 -10.01 -0.21
CA LEU A 248 -15.21 -9.63 -0.17
C LEU A 248 -15.60 -9.06 1.20
N ASP A 249 -15.36 -9.83 2.26
CA ASP A 249 -15.73 -9.48 3.62
C ASP A 249 -14.63 -8.71 4.35
N HIS A 250 -15.01 -7.93 5.36
CA HIS A 250 -14.01 -7.46 6.32
C HIS A 250 -13.38 -8.65 7.06
N GLY A 251 -12.05 -8.67 7.08
CA GLY A 251 -11.25 -9.65 7.82
C GLY A 251 -10.61 -8.99 9.03
N ARG A 252 -9.29 -9.13 9.15
CA ARG A 252 -8.48 -8.32 10.10
C ARG A 252 -8.32 -6.85 9.64
N SER A 253 -8.83 -6.52 8.46
CA SER A 253 -8.88 -5.18 7.87
C SER A 253 -10.15 -5.03 7.02
N HIS A 254 -10.40 -3.82 6.51
CA HIS A 254 -11.39 -3.62 5.44
C HIS A 254 -11.08 -4.55 4.27
N SER A 255 -12.13 -4.98 3.54
CA SER A 255 -11.97 -5.98 2.48
C SER A 255 -11.13 -5.44 1.33
N GLY A 256 -10.55 -6.31 0.51
CA GLY A 256 -9.78 -5.94 -0.67
C GLY A 256 -10.58 -5.00 -1.58
N LEU A 257 -11.87 -5.29 -1.80
CA LEU A 257 -12.76 -4.38 -2.53
C LEU A 257 -12.95 -3.02 -1.85
N ALA A 258 -13.10 -2.99 -0.53
CA ALA A 258 -13.35 -1.75 0.21
C ALA A 258 -12.11 -0.86 0.37
N ARG A 259 -10.90 -1.45 0.34
CA ARG A 259 -9.64 -0.71 0.51
C ARG A 259 -8.94 -0.37 -0.79
N LEU A 260 -9.43 -0.86 -1.94
CA LEU A 260 -8.80 -0.70 -3.24
C LEU A 260 -8.44 0.76 -3.56
N ASP A 261 -9.37 1.70 -3.37
CA ASP A 261 -9.11 3.11 -3.68
C ASP A 261 -8.05 3.67 -2.76
N ARG A 262 -8.22 3.47 -1.45
CA ARG A 262 -7.33 4.03 -0.43
C ARG A 262 -5.90 3.50 -0.54
N ASP A 263 -5.75 2.20 -0.76
CA ASP A 263 -4.44 1.53 -0.69
C ASP A 263 -3.70 1.51 -2.02
N LEU A 264 -4.42 1.66 -3.14
CA LEU A 264 -3.84 1.60 -4.48
C LEU A 264 -4.17 2.84 -5.31
N LEU A 265 -5.45 3.11 -5.59
CA LEU A 265 -5.84 4.11 -6.59
C LEU A 265 -5.59 5.56 -6.13
N ALA A 266 -5.47 5.78 -4.83
CA ALA A 266 -5.08 7.06 -4.23
C ALA A 266 -3.56 7.27 -4.19
N LEU A 267 -2.76 6.26 -4.53
CA LEU A 267 -1.31 6.42 -4.71
C LEU A 267 -1.02 6.98 -6.11
N PRO A 268 0.01 7.83 -6.25
CA PRO A 268 0.43 8.29 -7.56
C PRO A 268 1.00 7.12 -8.36
N GLN A 269 0.54 7.00 -9.62
CA GLN A 269 1.12 6.13 -10.64
C GLN A 269 1.22 4.66 -10.21
N ILE A 270 0.09 3.94 -10.18
CA ILE A 270 0.09 2.46 -10.14
C ILE A 270 -0.16 1.98 -11.56
N ASP A 271 0.74 1.15 -12.12
CA ASP A 271 0.60 0.66 -13.49
C ASP A 271 0.07 -0.78 -13.52
N TYR A 272 0.49 -1.60 -12.55
CA TYR A 272 0.08 -2.99 -12.41
C TYR A 272 -0.29 -3.32 -10.96
N VAL A 273 -1.28 -4.18 -10.80
CA VAL A 273 -1.60 -4.82 -9.52
C VAL A 273 -1.49 -6.33 -9.69
N ILE A 274 -0.66 -6.97 -8.86
CA ILE A 274 -0.64 -8.43 -8.71
C ILE A 274 -1.53 -8.78 -7.53
N LEU A 275 -2.71 -9.33 -7.80
CA LEU A 275 -3.70 -9.75 -6.81
C LEU A 275 -3.42 -11.19 -6.36
N LEU A 276 -3.16 -11.39 -5.07
CA LEU A 276 -3.18 -12.70 -4.42
C LEU A 276 -4.07 -12.62 -3.17
N GLU A 277 -5.36 -12.92 -3.36
CA GLU A 277 -6.34 -12.82 -2.28
C GLU A 277 -7.52 -13.77 -2.52
N GLY A 278 -8.04 -14.38 -1.45
CA GLY A 278 -9.21 -15.25 -1.49
C GLY A 278 -9.10 -16.51 -0.64
N ILE A 279 -7.87 -16.91 -0.29
CA ILE A 279 -7.66 -18.11 0.55
C ILE A 279 -8.32 -17.94 1.92
N ASN A 280 -8.32 -16.71 2.46
CA ASN A 280 -9.02 -16.41 3.70
C ASN A 280 -10.54 -16.42 3.50
N ASP A 281 -11.07 -15.86 2.41
CA ASP A 281 -12.51 -15.85 2.09
C ASP A 281 -13.09 -17.27 2.15
N ILE A 282 -12.48 -18.21 1.42
CA ILE A 282 -12.96 -19.59 1.31
C ILE A 282 -12.73 -20.42 2.59
N ARG A 283 -11.65 -20.15 3.35
CA ARG A 283 -11.31 -20.89 4.59
C ARG A 283 -12.03 -20.40 5.84
N HIS A 284 -12.65 -19.23 5.83
CA HIS A 284 -13.45 -18.73 6.98
C HIS A 284 -14.95 -18.70 6.68
N GLY A 285 -15.38 -19.49 5.69
CA GLY A 285 -16.79 -19.70 5.33
C GLY A 285 -17.64 -20.05 6.55
N GLY A 286 -17.08 -20.82 7.48
CA GLY A 286 -17.79 -21.44 8.59
C GLY A 286 -18.64 -22.62 8.10
N ASP A 287 -19.02 -23.48 9.03
CA ASP A 287 -20.09 -24.46 8.87
C ASP A 287 -21.29 -23.99 9.71
N PRO A 288 -22.47 -23.70 9.09
CA PRO A 288 -22.77 -23.82 7.67
C PRO A 288 -22.09 -22.75 6.81
N ALA A 289 -21.90 -23.08 5.54
CA ALA A 289 -21.35 -22.17 4.53
C ALA A 289 -22.13 -20.84 4.52
N LYS A 290 -21.45 -19.74 4.81
CA LYS A 290 -22.09 -18.41 4.72
C LYS A 290 -22.22 -17.98 3.25
N PRO A 291 -23.39 -17.47 2.83
CA PRO A 291 -23.57 -16.87 1.50
C PRO A 291 -22.49 -15.81 1.21
N GLY A 292 -22.03 -15.69 -0.03
CA GLY A 292 -21.00 -14.72 -0.41
C GLY A 292 -19.56 -15.26 -0.36
N ARG A 293 -19.34 -16.55 -0.08
CA ARG A 293 -17.99 -17.12 0.16
C ARG A 293 -17.66 -18.35 -0.67
N ASN A 294 -18.50 -18.65 -1.66
CA ASN A 294 -18.21 -19.69 -2.64
C ASN A 294 -17.39 -19.13 -3.81
N ALA A 295 -16.99 -19.99 -4.73
CA ALA A 295 -16.18 -19.58 -5.87
C ALA A 295 -16.90 -18.60 -6.81
N ALA A 296 -18.23 -18.70 -6.98
CA ALA A 296 -18.98 -17.80 -7.86
C ALA A 296 -18.98 -16.35 -7.34
N ASP A 297 -19.18 -16.18 -6.03
CA ASP A 297 -19.14 -14.86 -5.38
C ASP A 297 -17.73 -14.25 -5.47
N MET A 298 -16.69 -15.06 -5.24
CA MET A 298 -15.30 -14.64 -5.40
C MET A 298 -14.96 -14.22 -6.83
N ILE A 299 -15.45 -14.96 -7.85
CA ILE A 299 -15.29 -14.59 -9.26
C ILE A 299 -15.96 -13.25 -9.56
N GLN A 300 -17.14 -13.00 -9.00
CA GLN A 300 -17.79 -11.69 -9.11
C GLN A 300 -16.92 -10.58 -8.48
N GLY A 301 -16.37 -10.83 -7.29
CA GLY A 301 -15.44 -9.91 -6.62
C GLY A 301 -14.21 -9.60 -7.46
N TYR A 302 -13.56 -10.62 -8.03
CA TYR A 302 -12.42 -10.43 -8.93
C TYR A 302 -12.79 -9.55 -10.13
N ARG A 303 -13.94 -9.79 -10.76
CA ARG A 303 -14.42 -8.96 -11.88
C ARG A 303 -14.67 -7.51 -11.48
N GLN A 304 -15.20 -7.25 -10.28
CA GLN A 304 -15.40 -5.89 -9.77
C GLN A 304 -14.06 -5.19 -9.52
N LEU A 305 -13.09 -5.89 -8.95
CA LEU A 305 -11.74 -5.36 -8.73
C LEU A 305 -11.07 -5.02 -10.07
N ILE A 306 -11.11 -5.95 -11.04
CA ILE A 306 -10.53 -5.76 -12.38
C ILE A 306 -11.14 -4.53 -13.06
N ALA A 307 -12.47 -4.42 -13.09
CA ALA A 307 -13.15 -3.27 -13.72
C ALA A 307 -12.69 -1.93 -13.14
N ARG A 308 -12.57 -1.85 -11.81
CA ARG A 308 -12.14 -0.62 -11.12
C ARG A 308 -10.67 -0.28 -11.34
N LEU A 309 -9.80 -1.29 -11.48
CA LEU A 309 -8.41 -1.10 -11.90
C LEU A 309 -8.34 -0.56 -13.33
N HIS A 310 -9.09 -1.16 -14.26
CA HIS A 310 -9.14 -0.73 -15.66
C HIS A 310 -9.69 0.68 -15.84
N ASP A 311 -10.68 1.09 -15.04
CA ASP A 311 -11.19 2.48 -15.02
C ASP A 311 -10.10 3.52 -14.68
N HIS A 312 -9.01 3.09 -14.03
CA HIS A 312 -7.85 3.91 -13.69
C HIS A 312 -6.63 3.62 -14.58
N GLY A 313 -6.79 2.84 -15.66
CA GLY A 313 -5.71 2.45 -16.56
C GLY A 313 -4.70 1.47 -15.94
N VAL A 314 -5.06 0.84 -14.81
CA VAL A 314 -4.19 -0.11 -14.10
C VAL A 314 -4.43 -1.52 -14.60
N LYS A 315 -3.37 -2.25 -14.93
CA LYS A 315 -3.46 -3.65 -15.36
C LYS A 315 -3.58 -4.59 -14.17
N ALA A 316 -4.48 -5.55 -14.26
CA ALA A 316 -4.77 -6.55 -13.25
C ALA A 316 -4.07 -7.88 -13.58
N VAL A 317 -3.11 -8.28 -12.75
CA VAL A 317 -2.43 -9.58 -12.83
C VAL A 317 -2.91 -10.45 -11.67
N ALA A 318 -3.27 -11.70 -11.93
CA ALA A 318 -3.72 -12.63 -10.89
C ALA A 318 -2.63 -13.59 -10.45
N GLY A 319 -2.42 -13.71 -9.15
CA GLY A 319 -1.76 -14.83 -8.51
C GLY A 319 -2.76 -15.94 -8.18
N THR A 320 -2.54 -17.16 -8.66
CA THR A 320 -3.36 -18.32 -8.24
C THR A 320 -3.23 -18.57 -6.74
N LEU A 321 -4.31 -19.01 -6.08
CA LEU A 321 -4.31 -19.35 -4.66
C LEU A 321 -3.43 -20.58 -4.37
N THR A 322 -2.52 -20.46 -3.41
CA THR A 322 -1.57 -21.52 -3.03
C THR A 322 -2.28 -22.74 -2.41
N PRO A 323 -1.68 -23.94 -2.47
CA PRO A 323 -2.15 -25.10 -1.72
C PRO A 323 -2.26 -24.81 -0.22
N PHE A 324 -3.05 -25.59 0.52
CA PHE A 324 -3.19 -25.42 1.98
C PHE A 324 -3.63 -26.69 2.72
N LYS A 325 -3.46 -27.87 2.09
CA LYS A 325 -3.74 -29.16 2.73
C LYS A 325 -2.89 -29.31 3.99
N GLY A 326 -3.55 -29.69 5.09
CA GLY A 326 -2.93 -29.81 6.41
C GLY A 326 -3.03 -28.55 7.27
N SER A 327 -3.51 -27.43 6.73
CA SER A 327 -3.80 -26.24 7.54
C SER A 327 -5.02 -26.46 8.45
N GLU A 328 -5.05 -25.80 9.62
CA GLU A 328 -6.12 -25.90 10.64
C GLU A 328 -7.54 -25.73 10.06
N ARG A 329 -7.70 -24.93 9.00
CA ARG A 329 -8.99 -24.65 8.34
C ARG A 329 -9.05 -25.22 6.92
N TYR A 330 -8.50 -26.40 6.74
CA TYR A 330 -8.65 -27.16 5.51
C TYR A 330 -9.91 -28.01 5.56
N ASP A 331 -10.74 -27.91 4.52
CA ASP A 331 -11.88 -28.79 4.29
C ASP A 331 -12.12 -29.01 2.79
N ALA A 332 -12.96 -29.99 2.44
CA ALA A 332 -13.25 -30.31 1.04
C ALA A 332 -13.91 -29.15 0.27
N PRO A 333 -14.91 -28.41 0.82
CA PRO A 333 -15.50 -27.27 0.14
C PRO A 333 -14.51 -26.14 -0.18
N SER A 334 -13.61 -25.80 0.75
CA SER A 334 -12.59 -24.77 0.52
C SER A 334 -11.53 -25.23 -0.49
N SER A 335 -11.15 -26.52 -0.49
CA SER A 335 -10.27 -27.09 -1.53
C SER A 335 -10.94 -27.05 -2.92
N GLU A 336 -12.21 -27.40 -3.02
CA GLU A 336 -12.98 -27.31 -4.27
C GLU A 336 -13.12 -25.87 -4.77
N ALA A 337 -13.44 -24.93 -3.87
CA ALA A 337 -13.49 -23.51 -4.18
C ALA A 337 -12.14 -23.01 -4.69
N ARG A 338 -11.03 -23.38 -4.03
CA ARG A 338 -9.68 -23.03 -4.46
C ARG A 338 -9.40 -23.53 -5.88
N ARG A 339 -9.69 -24.80 -6.18
CA ARG A 339 -9.50 -25.37 -7.52
C ARG A 339 -10.33 -24.64 -8.58
N THR A 340 -11.59 -24.32 -8.25
CA THR A 340 -12.49 -23.58 -9.14
C THR A 340 -11.96 -22.17 -9.41
N LEU A 341 -11.49 -21.46 -8.39
CA LEU A 341 -10.91 -20.12 -8.52
C LEU A 341 -9.61 -20.15 -9.33
N ASN A 342 -8.73 -21.12 -9.08
CA ASN A 342 -7.49 -21.26 -9.85
C ASN A 342 -7.75 -21.63 -11.32
N ALA A 343 -8.77 -22.44 -11.62
CA ALA A 343 -9.19 -22.70 -12.99
C ALA A 343 -9.73 -21.42 -13.66
N PHE A 344 -10.55 -20.64 -12.96
CA PHE A 344 -11.00 -19.33 -13.46
C PHE A 344 -9.84 -18.37 -13.71
N ILE A 345 -8.85 -18.31 -12.81
CA ILE A 345 -7.67 -17.46 -12.97
C ILE A 345 -6.88 -17.86 -14.21
N ARG A 346 -6.64 -19.16 -14.42
CA ARG A 346 -5.85 -19.68 -15.54
C ARG A 346 -6.57 -19.56 -16.89
N ASP A 347 -7.84 -19.95 -16.92
CA ASP A 347 -8.55 -20.23 -18.18
C ASP A 347 -9.66 -19.20 -18.48
N GLY A 348 -10.02 -18.37 -17.50
CA GLY A 348 -11.18 -17.47 -17.60
C GLY A 348 -10.93 -16.18 -18.39
N GLY A 349 -9.68 -15.84 -18.69
CA GLY A 349 -9.31 -14.69 -19.54
C GLY A 349 -9.72 -13.32 -18.99
N ALA A 350 -10.00 -13.21 -17.69
CA ALA A 350 -10.47 -11.96 -17.06
C ALA A 350 -9.34 -11.00 -16.67
N PHE A 351 -8.16 -11.53 -16.37
CA PHE A 351 -6.99 -10.76 -15.96
C PHE A 351 -6.08 -10.46 -17.16
N ASP A 352 -5.34 -9.36 -17.09
CA ASP A 352 -4.35 -8.96 -18.11
C ASP A 352 -3.10 -9.84 -18.09
N GLY A 353 -2.88 -10.56 -16.99
CA GLY A 353 -1.79 -11.49 -16.81
C GLY A 353 -2.01 -12.43 -15.63
N ILE A 354 -1.26 -13.52 -15.59
CA ILE A 354 -1.38 -14.57 -14.56
C ILE A 354 0.01 -14.95 -14.07
N VAL A 355 0.12 -15.19 -12.76
CA VAL A 355 1.26 -15.82 -12.11
C VAL A 355 0.76 -17.06 -11.38
N ASP A 356 1.23 -18.24 -11.78
CA ASP A 356 0.80 -19.51 -11.20
C ASP A 356 1.57 -19.84 -9.91
N PHE A 357 1.31 -19.06 -8.85
CA PHE A 357 1.87 -19.30 -7.52
C PHE A 357 1.53 -20.69 -6.95
N ASP A 358 0.39 -21.29 -7.33
CA ASP A 358 0.00 -22.64 -6.95
C ASP A 358 0.99 -23.65 -7.51
N ALA A 359 1.26 -23.61 -8.81
CA ALA A 359 2.25 -24.49 -9.44
C ALA A 359 3.66 -24.26 -8.90
N ALA A 360 4.01 -23.02 -8.55
CA ALA A 360 5.32 -22.67 -8.01
C ALA A 360 5.64 -23.39 -6.69
N VAL A 361 4.64 -23.58 -5.83
CA VAL A 361 4.85 -24.04 -4.44
C VAL A 361 4.17 -25.34 -4.08
N ARG A 362 3.30 -25.90 -4.93
CA ARG A 362 2.66 -27.20 -4.68
C ARG A 362 3.61 -28.38 -4.87
N ASP A 363 3.38 -29.42 -4.08
CA ASP A 363 4.02 -30.71 -4.26
C ASP A 363 3.56 -31.33 -5.60
N PRO A 364 4.48 -31.71 -6.51
CA PRO A 364 4.11 -32.40 -7.75
C PRO A 364 3.38 -33.74 -7.53
N ALA A 365 3.61 -34.41 -6.40
CA ALA A 365 2.99 -35.69 -6.06
C ALA A 365 1.63 -35.53 -5.35
N ASP A 366 1.39 -34.39 -4.71
CA ASP A 366 0.13 -34.05 -4.02
C ASP A 366 -0.21 -32.56 -4.24
N PRO A 367 -0.87 -32.21 -5.36
CA PRO A 367 -1.13 -30.81 -5.75
C PRO A 367 -1.99 -29.98 -4.77
N GLU A 368 -2.57 -30.59 -3.74
CA GLU A 368 -3.28 -29.88 -2.66
C GLU A 368 -2.34 -29.48 -1.51
N ALA A 369 -1.14 -30.06 -1.44
CA ALA A 369 -0.12 -29.79 -0.44
C ALA A 369 0.97 -28.85 -0.97
N PHE A 370 1.59 -28.11 -0.05
CA PHE A 370 2.85 -27.44 -0.32
C PHE A 370 3.99 -28.45 -0.45
N ARG A 371 5.03 -28.09 -1.22
CA ARG A 371 6.33 -28.73 -1.13
C ARG A 371 6.86 -28.66 0.31
N ALA A 372 7.49 -29.73 0.77
CA ALA A 372 7.96 -29.85 2.16
C ALA A 372 8.88 -28.70 2.59
N GLU A 373 9.71 -28.20 1.68
CA GLU A 373 10.67 -27.13 1.89
C GLU A 373 10.09 -25.72 1.75
N ALA A 374 8.87 -25.56 1.24
CA ALA A 374 8.32 -24.26 0.83
C ALA A 374 7.32 -23.64 1.83
N ALA A 375 6.84 -24.41 2.81
CA ALA A 375 5.82 -23.96 3.77
C ALA A 375 6.33 -23.89 5.21
N ARG A 376 5.61 -23.12 6.03
CA ARG A 376 5.67 -23.20 7.49
C ARG A 376 4.86 -24.41 7.99
N PRO A 377 5.05 -24.85 9.23
CA PRO A 377 4.28 -25.96 9.82
C PRO A 377 2.76 -25.74 9.87
N ASP A 378 2.27 -24.50 9.68
CA ASP A 378 0.84 -24.21 9.59
C ASP A 378 0.20 -24.61 8.25
N MET A 379 1.02 -25.07 7.29
CA MET A 379 0.66 -25.52 5.95
C MET A 379 -0.22 -24.52 5.20
N LEU A 380 -0.07 -23.23 5.49
CA LEU A 380 -0.80 -22.13 4.85
C LEU A 380 0.16 -21.10 4.29
N HIS A 381 1.14 -20.70 5.10
CA HIS A 381 2.04 -19.63 4.73
C HIS A 381 3.35 -20.20 4.15
N PRO A 382 3.85 -19.62 3.04
CA PRO A 382 5.19 -19.90 2.56
C PRO A 382 6.23 -19.56 3.64
N ASN A 383 7.35 -20.28 3.64
CA ASN A 383 8.57 -19.82 4.31
C ASN A 383 9.41 -19.00 3.30
N ASP A 384 10.63 -18.60 3.67
CA ASP A 384 11.53 -17.83 2.78
C ASP A 384 11.76 -18.50 1.41
N GLU A 385 11.85 -19.84 1.38
CA GLU A 385 12.03 -20.59 0.13
C GLU A 385 10.75 -20.59 -0.71
N GLY A 386 9.59 -20.77 -0.10
CA GLY A 386 8.31 -20.65 -0.80
C GLY A 386 8.08 -19.25 -1.38
N TYR A 387 8.44 -18.20 -0.65
CA TYR A 387 8.38 -16.83 -1.19
C TYR A 387 9.36 -16.59 -2.34
N ARG A 388 10.56 -17.17 -2.29
CA ARG A 388 11.51 -17.14 -3.41
C ARG A 388 10.91 -17.82 -4.65
N LEU A 389 10.36 -19.02 -4.52
CA LEU A 389 9.71 -19.76 -5.61
C LEU A 389 8.54 -18.98 -6.21
N MET A 390 7.70 -18.38 -5.37
CA MET A 390 6.61 -17.51 -5.84
C MET A 390 7.15 -16.33 -6.64
N ALA A 391 8.15 -15.62 -6.11
CA ALA A 391 8.72 -14.47 -6.80
C ALA A 391 9.34 -14.85 -8.14
N GLU A 392 9.99 -16.02 -8.25
CA GLU A 392 10.59 -16.53 -9.49
C GLU A 392 9.59 -16.96 -10.55
N ALA A 393 8.38 -17.38 -10.13
CA ALA A 393 7.30 -17.73 -11.04
C ALA A 393 6.74 -16.52 -11.82
N VAL A 394 7.04 -15.29 -11.39
CA VAL A 394 6.64 -14.08 -12.10
C VAL A 394 7.49 -13.94 -13.38
N ASP A 395 6.86 -14.02 -14.55
CA ASP A 395 7.51 -13.65 -15.81
C ASP A 395 7.59 -12.11 -15.90
N LEU A 396 8.81 -11.58 -15.95
CA LEU A 396 9.04 -10.13 -15.97
C LEU A 396 8.62 -9.49 -17.31
N SER A 397 8.58 -10.27 -18.40
CA SER A 397 8.16 -9.80 -19.73
C SER A 397 6.70 -9.36 -19.75
N LEU A 398 5.86 -9.92 -18.87
CA LEU A 398 4.47 -9.49 -18.66
C LEU A 398 4.36 -7.99 -18.33
N PHE A 399 5.42 -7.42 -17.74
CA PHE A 399 5.50 -6.02 -17.34
C PHE A 399 6.37 -5.17 -18.30
N GLY A 400 6.83 -5.76 -19.42
CA GLY A 400 7.75 -5.12 -20.36
C GLY A 400 9.20 -5.05 -19.86
N CYS A 401 9.59 -5.99 -18.99
CA CYS A 401 10.97 -6.18 -18.56
C CYS A 401 11.54 -7.48 -19.14
N ASP A 402 12.17 -7.35 -20.30
CA ASP A 402 12.85 -8.46 -20.97
C ASP A 402 14.31 -8.52 -20.54
N ALA A 403 14.85 -9.74 -20.42
CA ALA A 403 16.29 -9.93 -20.28
C ALA A 403 16.99 -9.42 -21.55
N GLN A 404 17.99 -8.55 -21.38
CA GLN A 404 18.81 -8.03 -22.49
C GLN A 404 19.64 -9.11 -23.15
#